data_AF-F0G7M2-F1
#
_entry.id   AF-F0G7M2-F1
#
_cell.length_a   1.000
_cell.length_b   1.000
_cell.length_c   1.000
_cell.angle_alpha   90.00
_cell.angle_beta   90.00
_cell.angle_gamma   90.00
#
_symmetry.space_group_name_H-M   'P 1'
#
loop_
_entity.id
_entity.type
_entity.pdbx_description
1 polymer ?
#
loop_
_entity_poly.entity_id
_entity_poly.type
_entity_poly.pdbx_seq_one_letter_code
_entity_poly.pdbx_strand_id
1 'polypeptide(L)' 'MKFVLRVFDTSGSVQTLRIDSDSPANAASLARARGLRVVSVSADAARQRR' A
#
# COMPACT_ATOMS: atom_id res chain seq x y z
N MET A 1 -10.72 -0.08 5.40
CA MET A 1 -9.89 1.12 5.60
C MET A 1 -9.04 1.32 4.36
N LYS A 2 -8.70 2.56 4.00
CA LYS A 2 -7.79 2.81 2.87
C LYS A 2 -6.36 2.86 3.37
N PHE A 3 -5.47 2.17 2.66
CA PHE A 3 -4.03 2.22 2.89
C PHE A 3 -3.33 2.76 1.65
N VAL A 4 -2.31 3.58 1.88
CA VAL A 4 -1.39 4.07 0.86
C VAL A 4 -0.09 3.28 1.01
N LEU A 5 0.31 2.59 -0.05
CA LEU A 5 1.52 1.79 -0.09
C LEU A 5 2.50 2.43 -1.06
N ARG A 6 3.76 2.52 -0.65
CA ARG A 6 4.88 2.79 -1.55
C ARG A 6 5.52 1.47 -1.93
N VAL A 7 5.62 1.19 -3.21
CA VAL A 7 6.07 -0.10 -3.73
C VAL A 7 7.08 0.10 -4.85
N PHE A 8 7.93 -0.90 -5.09
CA PHE A 8 8.57 -1.08 -6.39
C PHE A 8 7.69 -2.00 -7.25
N ASP A 9 7.48 -1.62 -8.50
CA ASP A 9 6.90 -2.51 -9.49
C ASP A 9 7.92 -3.55 -10.01
N THR A 10 7.49 -4.40 -10.93
CA THR A 10 8.33 -5.45 -11.52
C THR A 10 9.44 -4.90 -12.41
N SER A 11 9.36 -3.63 -12.84
CA SER A 11 10.42 -2.93 -13.56
C SER A 11 11.45 -2.28 -12.64
N GLY A 12 11.22 -2.29 -11.32
CA GLY A 12 12.04 -1.60 -10.34
C GLY A 12 11.70 -0.11 -10.18
N SER A 13 10.57 0.35 -10.73
CA SER A 13 10.12 1.73 -10.58
C SER A 13 9.29 1.91 -9.31
N VAL A 14 9.46 3.04 -8.62
CA VAL A 14 8.71 3.34 -7.40
C VAL A 14 7.32 3.86 -7.78
N GLN A 15 6.29 3.26 -7.20
CA GLN A 15 4.89 3.67 -7.37
C GLN A 15 4.17 3.79 -6.03
N THR A 16 3.10 4.58 -6.03
CA THR A 16 2.18 4.72 -4.89
C THR A 16 0.85 4.06 -5.23
N LEU A 17 0.42 3.12 -4.39
CA LEU A 17 -0.84 2.39 -4.55
C LEU A 17 -1.80 2.66 -3.41
N ARG A 18 -3.08 2.72 -3.74
CA ARG A 18 -4.17 2.76 -2.76
C ARG A 18 -4.86 1.41 -2.72
N ILE A 19 -4.94 0.81 -1.53
CA ILE A 19 -5.56 -0.49 -1.31
C ILE A 19 -6.61 -0.35 -0.22
N ASP A 20 -7.83 -0.79 -0.51
CA ASP A 20 -8.87 -0.99 0.48
C ASP A 20 -8.63 -2.33 1.20
N SER A 21 -8.41 -2.27 2.51
CA SER A 21 -8.15 -3.45 3.34
C SER A 21 -8.57 -3.20 4.79
N ASP A 22 -8.69 -4.25 5.57
CA ASP A 22 -9.02 -4.23 7.00
C ASP A 22 -7.79 -4.02 7.91
N SER A 23 -6.59 -4.33 7.42
CA SER A 23 -5.33 -4.19 8.17
C SER A 23 -4.14 -3.81 7.27
N PRO A 24 -3.09 -3.18 7.83
CA PRO A 24 -1.86 -2.86 7.09
C PRO A 24 -1.16 -4.11 6.54
N ALA A 25 -1.18 -5.21 7.31
CA ALA A 25 -0.55 -6.48 6.93
C ALA A 25 -1.26 -7.11 5.72
N ASN A 26 -2.58 -7.12 5.73
CA ASN A 26 -3.37 -7.62 4.60
C ASN A 26 -3.16 -6.74 3.34
N ALA A 27 -3.12 -5.41 3.48
CA ALA A 27 -2.79 -4.51 2.38
C ALA A 27 -1.40 -4.79 1.76
N ALA A 28 -0.40 -5.06 2.60
CA ALA A 28 0.95 -5.44 2.14
C ALA A 28 0.96 -6.80 1.41
N SER A 29 0.25 -7.80 1.94
CA SER A 29 0.10 -9.11 1.31
C SER A 29 -0.57 -9.02 -0.05
N LEU A 30 -1.61 -8.19 -0.19
CA LEU A 30 -2.27 -7.94 -1.47
C LEU A 30 -1.32 -7.30 -2.50
N ALA A 31 -0.47 -6.35 -2.09
CA ALA A 31 0.54 -5.78 -2.99
C ALA A 31 1.59 -6.83 -3.41
N ARG A 32 2.07 -7.66 -2.47
CA ARG A 32 3.02 -8.74 -2.77
C ARG A 32 2.44 -9.81 -3.69
N ALA A 33 1.17 -10.16 -3.53
CA ALA A 33 0.47 -11.10 -4.41
C ALA A 33 0.39 -10.61 -5.87
N ARG A 34 0.50 -9.30 -6.09
CA ARG A 34 0.60 -8.68 -7.42
C ARG A 34 2.04 -8.61 -7.97
N GLY A 35 3.01 -9.22 -7.28
CA GLY A 35 4.43 -9.20 -7.65
C GLY A 35 5.15 -7.91 -7.27
N LEU A 36 4.56 -7.07 -6.42
CA LEU A 36 5.12 -5.78 -6.05
C LEU A 36 5.93 -5.88 -4.76
N ARG A 37 7.05 -5.15 -4.69
CA ARG A 37 7.88 -5.10 -3.49
C ARG A 37 7.49 -3.90 -2.62
N VAL A 38 6.88 -4.17 -1.47
CA VAL A 38 6.43 -3.13 -0.53
C VAL A 38 7.62 -2.46 0.15
N VAL A 39 7.66 -1.13 0.11
CA VAL A 39 8.64 -0.27 0.80
C VAL A 39 8.04 0.29 2.09
N SER A 40 6.82 0.81 2.02
CA SER A 40 6.10 1.31 3.19
C SER A 40 4.59 1.14 3.03
N VAL A 41 3.90 1.08 4.17
CA VAL A 41 2.44 1.01 4.26
C VAL A 41 1.99 2.07 5.26
N SER A 42 1.10 2.96 4.83
CA SER A 42 0.51 3.99 5.68
C SER A 42 -1.00 3.88 5.61
N ALA A 43 -1.70 4.08 6.74
CA ALA A 43 -3.13 4.31 6.67
C ALA A 43 -3.38 5.62 5.91
N ASP A 44 -4.38 5.64 5.03
CA ASP A 44 -4.77 6.85 4.32
C ASP A 44 -5.37 7.82 5.36
N ALA A 45 -4.55 8.79 5.77
CA ALA A 45 -4.87 9.75 6.82
C ALA A 45 -5.90 10.80 6.39
N ALA A 46 -6.60 10.62 5.25
CA ALA A 46 -7.67 11.52 4.83
C ALA A 46 -8.83 11.60 5.86
N ARG A 47 -8.88 10.67 6.83
CA ARG A 47 -9.86 10.70 7.93
C ARG A 47 -9.38 11.44 9.19
N GLN A 48 -8.13 11.91 9.28
CA GLN A 48 -7.55 12.40 10.55
C GLN A 48 -7.03 13.85 10.47
N ARG A 49 -7.67 14.68 9.63
CA ARG A 49 -7.63 16.14 9.75
C ARG A 49 -9.05 16.63 10.04
N ARG A 50 -9.44 16.57 11.31
CA ARG A 50 -10.52 17.35 11.89
C ARG A 50 -10.06 17.81 13.27
#